data_AF-A0A9D2QZQ3-F1
#
_entry.id   AF-A0A9D2QZQ3-F1
#
_cell.length_a   1.000
_cell.length_b   1.000
_cell.length_c   1.000
_cell.angle_alpha   90.00
_cell.angle_beta   90.00
_cell.angle_gamma   90.00
#
_symmetry.space_group_name_H-M   'P 1'
#
loop_
_entity.id
_entity.type
_entity.pdbx_description
1 polymer ?
#
loop_
_entity_poly.entity_id
_entity_poly.type
_entity_poly.pdbx_seq_one_letter_code
_entity_poly.pdbx_strand_id
1 'polypeptide(L)'
;MDGLFSVNYVQYKYLKEKVDQAHYSYPQLYLSQSFEDGDSGSASDAAQAAQILSELYPSLSSDLSAAAEIAMDGEEEDGLLRNVQHILSSQEEYLESVLSEYEQTLASLGSILDYYVEDLESGVYLSNSGRRLPNAVSSDGQASSEDSPKYVYYVSMEYDSAGNVGNISVRSRDDARQFMNTVQTAGHEKQLSLSETGDSGQELSQDGQLSFYRVYDDYHDTYADLQLLLSSPENMRVIYGLTQEQYDSLLQGNGSFRNDLYYAMENSYEAAGVIPVYLFLLLLAAVSGLLLVSRATGHIRDGRTGTRPLKTAWPGKGQGLYLEAAVILAAILCSFARTVLRFTAEYGNGIFLKDILTGIGNNGRILFLPADRAILFLLLSVLFAAAFCVGAGLSGIRRSTFRERSLICRYWHKIYSRIRKLCGSFYNDLIRYDIGTDAKRIILKILGVNFFILMMICCFWFAGILGLIVYTVIVYFILKRYVMDIQEKYRKLLHATSSIAQGNLDTALSEDFGIFESYKSQLRRIQSDFKRAVEEEVRSQRMKSELITNVSHDLKTPL
;
A
#
# COMPACT_ATOMS: atom_id res chain seq x y z
N MET A 1 25.37 -0.01 -14.40
CA MET A 1 26.28 0.99 -14.97
C MET A 1 26.41 2.14 -13.99
N ASP A 2 25.30 2.60 -13.45
CA ASP A 2 25.19 3.63 -12.41
C ASP A 2 26.14 3.38 -11.24
N GLY A 3 26.16 2.14 -10.72
CA GLY A 3 27.12 1.75 -9.68
C GLY A 3 28.61 1.86 -10.05
N LEU A 4 29.00 1.83 -11.33
CA LEU A 4 30.39 2.10 -11.74
C LEU A 4 30.73 3.58 -11.65
N PHE A 5 29.81 4.46 -12.04
CA PHE A 5 29.99 5.91 -11.92
C PHE A 5 29.95 6.36 -10.45
N SER A 6 29.14 5.72 -9.60
CA SER A 6 29.12 5.94 -8.16
C SER A 6 30.48 5.65 -7.51
N VAL A 7 31.08 4.49 -7.79
CA VAL A 7 32.38 4.12 -7.17
C VAL A 7 33.57 4.92 -7.71
N ASN A 8 33.39 5.70 -8.79
CA ASN A 8 34.43 6.61 -9.27
C ASN A 8 34.73 7.74 -8.28
N TYR A 9 33.75 8.17 -7.48
CA TYR A 9 33.96 9.14 -6.40
C TYR A 9 34.88 8.60 -5.31
N VAL A 10 34.72 7.33 -4.94
CA VAL A 10 35.61 6.69 -3.96
C VAL A 10 37.03 6.53 -4.52
N GLN A 11 37.13 6.08 -5.78
CA GLN A 11 38.42 5.90 -6.44
C GLN A 11 39.18 7.22 -6.61
N TYR A 12 38.49 8.32 -6.91
CA TYR A 12 39.10 9.65 -6.99
C TYR A 12 39.69 10.10 -5.65
N LYS A 13 38.98 9.86 -4.53
CA LYS A 13 39.54 10.09 -3.19
C LYS A 13 40.84 9.32 -2.99
N TYR A 14 40.83 8.00 -3.19
CA TYR A 14 42.04 7.18 -3.01
C TYR A 14 43.19 7.61 -3.95
N LEU A 15 42.85 8.10 -5.14
CA LEU A 15 43.83 8.61 -6.10
C LEU A 15 44.47 9.90 -5.59
N LYS A 16 43.66 10.88 -5.17
CA LYS A 16 44.14 12.15 -4.60
C LYS A 16 44.95 11.95 -3.33
N GLU A 17 44.50 11.10 -2.42
CA GLU A 17 45.26 10.77 -1.21
C GLU A 17 46.65 10.20 -1.54
N LYS A 18 46.75 9.41 -2.61
CA LYS A 18 48.03 8.85 -3.08
C LYS A 18 48.92 9.87 -3.80
N VAL A 19 48.34 10.80 -4.55
CA VAL A 19 49.05 11.88 -5.26
C VAL A 19 49.62 12.88 -4.26
N ASP A 20 48.77 13.36 -3.35
CA ASP A 20 49.08 14.45 -2.43
C ASP A 20 49.76 13.95 -1.13
N GLN A 21 49.78 12.63 -0.92
CA GLN A 21 50.26 12.00 0.32
C GLN A 21 49.57 12.55 1.58
N ALA A 22 48.28 12.87 1.44
CA ALA A 22 47.43 13.41 2.49
C ALA A 22 46.16 12.55 2.63
N HIS A 23 45.49 12.63 3.77
CA HIS A 23 44.17 12.02 3.96
C HIS A 23 43.08 13.09 3.84
N TYR A 24 42.01 12.76 3.13
CA TYR A 24 40.89 13.66 2.88
C TYR A 24 39.59 13.05 3.41
N SER A 25 38.73 13.87 4.02
CA SER A 25 37.33 13.47 4.23
C SER A 25 36.52 13.62 2.93
N TYR A 26 35.36 12.97 2.85
CA TYR A 26 34.52 13.09 1.66
C TYR A 26 33.99 14.52 1.45
N PRO A 27 33.49 15.22 2.48
CA PRO A 27 33.05 16.61 2.33
C PRO A 27 34.16 17.55 1.89
N GLN A 28 35.41 17.36 2.37
CA GLN A 28 36.54 18.20 1.95
C GLN A 28 36.82 18.14 0.44
N LEU A 29 36.55 17.01 -0.20
CA LEU A 29 36.78 16.81 -1.63
C LEU A 29 35.60 17.24 -2.49
N TYR A 30 34.38 17.07 -1.99
CA TYR A 30 33.18 17.17 -2.81
C TYR A 30 32.24 18.29 -2.43
N LEU A 31 32.29 18.82 -1.21
CA LEU A 31 31.40 19.87 -0.76
C LEU A 31 32.12 21.22 -0.78
N SER A 32 31.57 22.17 -1.53
CA SER A 32 32.01 23.55 -1.53
C SER A 32 30.87 24.47 -1.09
N GLN A 33 31.22 25.53 -0.38
CA GLN A 33 30.26 26.47 0.20
C GLN A 33 30.58 27.91 -0.25
N SER A 34 29.55 28.67 -0.59
CA SER A 34 29.61 30.10 -0.87
C SER A 34 28.46 30.83 -0.17
N PHE A 35 28.70 32.08 0.21
CA PHE A 35 27.70 32.96 0.80
C PHE A 35 27.37 34.07 -0.20
N GLU A 36 26.10 34.30 -0.50
CA GLU A 36 25.66 35.40 -1.37
C GLU A 36 25.02 36.54 -0.56
N ASP A 37 25.32 37.78 -0.98
CA ASP A 37 24.77 39.01 -0.42
C ASP A 37 23.27 39.13 -0.72
N GLY A 38 22.45 39.08 0.33
CA GLY A 38 21.03 39.44 0.26
C GLY A 38 20.85 40.95 0.09
N ASP A 39 20.28 41.36 -1.04
CA ASP A 39 19.98 42.76 -1.39
C ASP A 39 18.86 43.34 -0.49
N SER A 40 19.17 43.71 0.76
CA SER A 40 18.39 44.70 1.53
C SER A 40 19.11 45.18 2.82
N GLY A 41 19.81 46.32 2.72
CA GLY A 41 20.05 47.24 3.85
C GLY A 41 21.28 46.98 4.75
N SER A 42 22.17 47.99 4.80
CA SER A 42 23.43 48.12 5.58
C SER A 42 24.60 47.19 5.19
N ALA A 43 25.34 47.61 4.16
CA ALA A 43 26.63 47.04 3.76
C ALA A 43 27.74 47.01 4.86
N SER A 44 27.47 47.52 6.08
CA SER A 44 28.44 47.47 7.19
C SER A 44 28.40 46.16 7.97
N ASP A 45 27.23 45.52 8.07
CA ASP A 45 27.00 44.44 9.04
C ASP A 45 27.32 43.07 8.41
N ALA A 46 27.04 42.93 7.11
CA ALA A 46 27.41 41.75 6.30
C ALA A 46 28.91 41.68 5.97
N ALA A 47 29.55 42.83 5.69
CA ALA A 47 30.99 42.90 5.51
C ALA A 47 31.72 42.57 6.82
N GLN A 48 31.17 42.96 7.98
CA GLN A 48 31.67 42.52 9.28
C GLN A 48 31.45 41.03 9.49
N ALA A 49 30.27 40.46 9.20
CA ALA A 49 30.03 39.03 9.37
C ALA A 49 30.94 38.16 8.49
N ALA A 50 31.10 38.50 7.20
CA ALA A 50 32.01 37.79 6.29
C ALA A 50 33.49 37.97 6.67
N GLN A 51 33.88 39.15 7.15
CA GLN A 51 35.25 39.43 7.60
C GLN A 51 35.57 38.73 8.92
N ILE A 52 34.63 38.72 9.89
CA ILE A 52 34.72 38.02 11.18
C ILE A 52 34.84 36.51 10.96
N LEU A 53 34.02 35.92 10.08
CA LEU A 53 34.07 34.49 9.76
C LEU A 53 35.37 34.10 9.03
N SER A 54 35.93 34.99 8.21
CA SER A 54 37.19 34.76 7.51
C SER A 54 38.45 34.98 8.37
N GLU A 55 38.39 35.86 9.39
CA GLU A 55 39.52 36.17 10.28
C GLU A 55 39.60 35.24 11.50
N LEU A 56 38.47 34.73 12.01
CA LEU A 56 38.46 33.92 13.24
C LEU A 56 38.82 32.45 13.04
N TYR A 57 38.53 31.83 11.88
CA TYR A 57 38.79 30.40 11.67
C TYR A 57 39.20 30.05 10.22
N PRO A 58 40.51 30.06 9.90
CA PRO A 58 41.02 29.60 8.60
C PRO A 58 40.83 28.10 8.36
N SER A 59 40.44 27.35 9.40
CA SER A 59 40.40 25.89 9.45
C SER A 59 38.98 25.40 9.75
N LEU A 60 38.04 25.67 8.86
CA LEU A 60 36.70 25.05 8.89
C LEU A 60 36.70 23.60 8.35
N SER A 61 37.88 22.97 8.30
CA SER A 61 38.07 21.62 7.75
C SER A 61 38.76 20.63 8.68
N SER A 62 38.99 20.92 9.97
CA SER A 62 39.57 19.91 10.86
C SER A 62 39.10 20.07 12.30
N ASP A 63 38.43 19.02 12.78
CA ASP A 63 37.96 18.77 14.16
C ASP A 63 36.65 19.45 14.58
N LEU A 64 35.55 18.95 14.02
CA LEU A 64 34.16 19.35 14.36
C LEU A 64 33.65 18.85 15.73
N SER A 65 34.41 18.04 16.48
CA SER A 65 33.93 17.45 17.75
C SER A 65 34.38 18.20 19.02
N ALA A 66 35.42 19.05 18.94
CA ALA A 66 35.96 19.74 20.11
C ALA A 66 35.29 21.10 20.38
N ALA A 67 34.67 21.73 19.38
CA ALA A 67 34.03 23.04 19.54
C ALA A 67 32.68 22.96 20.27
N ALA A 68 31.95 21.85 20.16
CA ALA A 68 30.63 21.69 20.77
C ALA A 68 30.65 21.49 22.30
N GLU A 69 31.76 21.05 22.89
CA GLU A 69 31.87 20.84 24.35
C GLU A 69 32.40 22.05 25.14
N ILE A 70 32.95 23.06 24.47
CA ILE A 70 33.54 24.24 25.14
C ILE A 70 32.50 25.39 25.31
N ALA A 71 31.38 25.34 24.60
CA ALA A 71 30.34 26.39 24.59
C ALA A 71 29.29 26.31 25.73
N MET A 72 29.70 25.90 26.94
CA MET A 72 28.85 25.96 28.14
C MET A 72 29.26 27.05 29.15
N ASP A 73 30.12 28.00 28.75
CA ASP A 73 30.45 29.15 29.58
C ASP A 73 30.87 30.34 28.70
N GLY A 74 29.92 31.21 28.33
CA GLY A 74 30.21 32.44 27.60
C GLY A 74 29.04 32.96 26.79
N GLU A 75 28.69 34.22 27.00
CA GLU A 75 27.57 34.95 26.41
C GLU A 75 27.70 35.17 24.89
N GLU A 76 26.56 35.12 24.19
CA GLU A 76 26.28 35.60 22.81
C GLU A 76 27.08 34.97 21.66
N GLU A 77 26.76 33.73 21.29
CA GLU A 77 27.09 33.16 19.98
C GLU A 77 25.84 33.20 19.07
N ASP A 78 26.01 33.80 17.89
CA ASP A 78 24.97 34.25 16.94
C ASP A 78 24.07 33.09 16.45
N GLY A 79 22.75 33.21 16.58
CA GLY A 79 21.78 32.14 16.25
C GLY A 79 21.90 31.66 14.81
N LEU A 80 22.30 32.57 13.92
CA LEU A 80 22.61 32.32 12.52
C LEU A 80 23.74 31.28 12.33
N LEU A 81 24.84 31.40 13.09
CA LEU A 81 26.00 30.52 12.99
C LEU A 81 25.63 29.06 13.31
N ARG A 82 24.84 28.89 14.37
CA ARG A 82 24.37 27.57 14.82
C ARG A 82 23.53 26.88 13.75
N ASN A 83 22.66 27.64 13.08
CA ASN A 83 21.80 27.10 12.03
C ASN A 83 22.60 26.74 10.77
N VAL A 84 23.56 27.59 10.36
CA VAL A 84 24.47 27.29 9.25
C VAL A 84 25.30 26.03 9.55
N GLN A 85 25.87 25.93 10.76
CA GLN A 85 26.67 24.76 11.15
C GLN A 85 25.82 23.49 11.20
N HIS A 86 24.57 23.58 11.64
CA HIS A 86 23.64 22.45 11.60
C HIS A 86 23.38 21.96 10.17
N ILE A 87 23.09 22.86 9.23
CA ILE A 87 22.88 22.52 7.81
C ILE A 87 24.11 21.86 7.20
N LEU A 88 25.30 22.43 7.43
CA LEU A 88 26.57 21.87 6.95
C LEU A 88 26.81 20.48 7.51
N SER A 89 26.75 20.32 8.84
CA SER A 89 26.99 19.04 9.50
C SER A 89 26.03 17.94 9.01
N SER A 90 24.76 18.28 8.77
CA SER A 90 23.78 17.34 8.22
C SER A 90 24.11 16.91 6.79
N GLN A 91 24.58 17.84 5.94
CA GLN A 91 25.01 17.50 4.58
C GLN A 91 26.31 16.69 4.56
N GLU A 92 27.25 17.01 5.45
CA GLU A 92 28.49 16.24 5.62
C GLU A 92 28.22 14.80 6.06
N GLU A 93 27.36 14.60 7.06
CA GLU A 93 26.97 13.27 7.55
C GLU A 93 26.26 12.46 6.45
N TYR A 94 25.38 13.12 5.68
CA TYR A 94 24.72 12.48 4.54
C TYR A 94 25.72 12.05 3.46
N LEU A 95 26.65 12.94 3.06
CA LEU A 95 27.66 12.64 2.06
C LEU A 95 28.57 11.49 2.50
N GLU A 96 29.04 11.50 3.75
CA GLU A 96 29.82 10.40 4.32
C GLU A 96 29.05 9.07 4.31
N SER A 97 27.75 9.10 4.67
CA SER A 97 26.90 7.90 4.63
C SER A 97 26.77 7.32 3.21
N VAL A 98 26.46 8.16 2.21
CA VAL A 98 26.29 7.71 0.82
C VAL A 98 27.61 7.21 0.24
N LEU A 99 28.71 7.93 0.48
CA LEU A 99 30.01 7.56 -0.07
C LEU A 99 30.60 6.32 0.62
N SER A 100 30.25 6.06 1.88
CA SER A 100 30.56 4.79 2.55
C SER A 100 29.83 3.60 1.91
N GLU A 101 28.59 3.77 1.45
CA GLU A 101 27.88 2.75 0.68
C GLU A 101 28.59 2.49 -0.67
N TYR A 102 29.11 3.53 -1.30
CA TYR A 102 29.91 3.40 -2.52
C TYR A 102 31.24 2.68 -2.26
N GLU A 103 31.88 2.85 -1.11
CA GLU A 103 33.09 2.07 -0.74
C GLU A 103 32.79 0.57 -0.66
N GLN A 104 31.68 0.20 -0.04
CA GLN A 104 31.23 -1.20 0.03
C GLN A 104 30.94 -1.75 -1.37
N THR A 105 30.32 -0.93 -2.23
CA THR A 105 30.08 -1.27 -3.62
C THR A 105 31.40 -1.49 -4.38
N LEU A 106 32.39 -0.61 -4.20
CA LEU A 106 33.72 -0.72 -4.81
C LEU A 106 34.42 -2.01 -4.37
N ALA A 107 34.36 -2.36 -3.09
CA ALA A 107 34.94 -3.61 -2.57
C ALA A 107 34.28 -4.84 -3.21
N SER A 108 32.95 -4.83 -3.37
CA SER A 108 32.21 -5.91 -4.03
C SER A 108 32.59 -6.03 -5.51
N LEU A 109 32.65 -4.91 -6.24
CA LEU A 109 33.00 -4.87 -7.65
C LEU A 109 34.47 -5.26 -7.87
N GLY A 110 35.38 -4.78 -7.03
CA GLY A 110 36.81 -5.10 -7.11
C GLY A 110 37.13 -6.58 -6.89
N SER A 111 36.21 -7.37 -6.33
CA SER A 111 36.33 -8.84 -6.23
C SER A 111 35.94 -9.57 -7.52
N ILE A 112 35.25 -8.87 -8.43
CA ILE A 112 34.62 -9.41 -9.63
C ILE A 112 35.34 -8.95 -10.90
N LEU A 113 35.67 -7.65 -10.97
CA LEU A 113 36.25 -7.00 -12.14
C LEU A 113 37.62 -6.41 -11.80
N ASP A 114 38.45 -6.26 -12.84
CA ASP A 114 39.70 -5.53 -12.73
C ASP A 114 39.42 -4.05 -12.96
N TYR A 115 39.98 -3.17 -12.13
CA TYR A 115 39.93 -1.73 -12.36
C TYR A 115 41.34 -1.12 -12.39
N TYR A 116 41.46 -0.03 -13.12
CA TYR A 116 42.64 0.80 -13.22
C TYR A 116 42.22 2.27 -13.28
N VAL A 117 42.80 3.08 -12.41
CA VAL A 117 42.53 4.51 -12.31
C VAL A 117 43.85 5.23 -12.44
N GLU A 118 43.91 6.27 -13.26
CA GLU A 118 45.10 7.08 -13.49
C GLU A 118 44.74 8.56 -13.36
N ASP A 119 45.56 9.30 -12.63
CA ASP A 119 45.50 10.76 -12.59
C ASP A 119 46.23 11.33 -13.81
N LEU A 120 45.54 12.10 -14.65
CA LEU A 120 46.06 12.55 -15.94
C LEU A 120 47.14 13.64 -15.80
N GLU A 121 47.20 14.33 -14.65
CA GLU A 121 48.19 15.38 -14.39
C GLU A 121 49.50 14.81 -13.84
N SER A 122 49.42 13.97 -12.81
CA SER A 122 50.57 13.39 -12.10
C SER A 122 51.06 12.06 -12.67
N GLY A 123 50.20 11.33 -13.40
CA GLY A 123 50.47 9.98 -13.90
C GLY A 123 50.49 8.89 -12.80
N VAL A 124 50.05 9.22 -11.58
CA VAL A 124 49.87 8.25 -10.49
C VAL A 124 48.68 7.37 -10.80
N TYR A 125 48.78 6.07 -10.48
CA TYR A 125 47.71 5.12 -10.77
C TYR A 125 47.37 4.19 -9.59
N LEU A 126 46.15 3.67 -9.61
CA LEU A 126 45.60 2.65 -8.71
C LEU A 126 45.10 1.46 -9.53
N SER A 127 45.32 0.24 -9.06
CA SER A 127 44.71 -0.96 -9.63
C SER A 127 44.63 -2.07 -8.61
N ASN A 128 43.51 -2.80 -8.59
CA ASN A 128 43.37 -4.03 -7.78
C ASN A 128 44.16 -5.22 -8.35
N SER A 129 44.33 -5.29 -9.67
CA SER A 129 45.04 -6.37 -10.34
C SER A 129 46.57 -6.18 -10.34
N GLY A 130 47.05 -4.99 -9.97
CA GLY A 130 48.47 -4.60 -10.02
C GLY A 130 49.03 -4.46 -11.43
N ARG A 131 48.19 -4.54 -12.46
CA ARG A 131 48.58 -4.47 -13.88
C ARG A 131 48.07 -3.16 -14.48
N ARG A 132 48.83 -2.60 -15.44
CA ARG A 132 48.30 -1.55 -16.31
C ARG A 132 47.31 -2.20 -17.26
N LEU A 133 46.03 -1.84 -17.13
CA LEU A 133 45.03 -2.20 -18.12
C LEU A 133 45.40 -1.47 -19.43
N PRO A 134 45.41 -2.17 -20.59
CA PRO A 134 45.86 -1.57 -21.84
C PRO A 134 45.02 -0.35 -22.21
N ASN A 135 45.67 0.69 -22.72
CA ASN A 135 45.00 1.79 -23.41
C ASN A 135 44.27 1.20 -24.61
N ALA A 136 42.94 1.19 -24.61
CA ALA A 136 42.17 0.81 -25.79
C ALA A 136 42.25 1.85 -26.92
N VAL A 137 43.10 2.87 -26.78
CA VAL A 137 43.38 3.85 -27.82
C VAL A 137 44.56 3.36 -28.69
N SER A 138 44.43 2.20 -29.30
CA SER A 138 44.98 2.01 -30.64
C SER A 138 43.80 2.13 -31.61
N SER A 139 43.75 3.27 -32.29
CA SER A 139 42.82 3.61 -33.36
C SER A 139 42.86 2.65 -34.56
N ASP A 140 43.78 1.69 -34.54
CA ASP A 140 43.82 0.55 -35.43
C ASP A 140 43.78 -0.71 -34.57
N GLY A 141 42.83 -1.61 -34.84
CA GLY A 141 42.62 -2.87 -34.12
C GLY A 141 43.75 -3.90 -34.20
N GLN A 142 45.01 -3.46 -34.17
CA GLN A 142 46.17 -4.29 -33.94
C GLN A 142 46.48 -4.38 -32.45
N ALA A 143 46.51 -5.62 -31.99
CA ALA A 143 46.83 -6.02 -30.64
C ALA A 143 48.21 -5.47 -30.22
N SER A 144 48.24 -4.67 -29.16
CA SER A 144 49.46 -4.41 -28.42
C SER A 144 49.75 -5.60 -27.49
N SER A 145 50.88 -6.27 -27.80
CA SER A 145 51.63 -7.29 -27.05
C SER A 145 50.91 -8.58 -26.63
N GLU A 146 51.56 -9.71 -26.95
CA GLU A 146 51.15 -11.11 -26.65
C GLU A 146 50.94 -11.42 -25.15
N ASP A 147 51.30 -10.50 -24.24
CA ASP A 147 51.22 -10.65 -22.77
C ASP A 147 50.05 -9.89 -22.11
N SER A 148 49.21 -9.19 -22.89
CA SER A 148 48.06 -8.46 -22.33
C SER A 148 46.86 -9.40 -22.12
N PRO A 149 46.28 -9.49 -20.90
CA PRO A 149 45.09 -10.31 -20.69
C PRO A 149 43.96 -9.89 -21.62
N LYS A 150 43.37 -10.86 -22.31
CA LYS A 150 42.28 -10.63 -23.28
C LYS A 150 40.99 -10.32 -22.52
N TYR A 151 40.77 -9.04 -22.24
CA TYR A 151 39.49 -8.56 -21.69
C TYR A 151 38.38 -8.74 -22.73
N VAL A 152 37.30 -9.39 -22.32
CA VAL A 152 36.11 -9.66 -23.15
C VAL A 152 35.20 -8.45 -23.16
N TYR A 153 35.03 -7.85 -21.99
CA TYR A 153 34.35 -6.58 -21.78
C TYR A 153 35.34 -5.58 -21.19
N TYR A 154 35.29 -4.36 -21.70
CA TYR A 154 36.16 -3.26 -21.28
C TYR A 154 35.40 -1.94 -21.41
N VAL A 155 35.54 -1.08 -20.41
CA VAL A 155 35.02 0.29 -20.42
C VAL A 155 36.09 1.21 -19.89
N SER A 156 36.46 2.23 -20.65
CA SER A 156 37.36 3.30 -20.22
C SER A 156 36.62 4.62 -20.33
N MET A 157 36.77 5.44 -19.30
CA MET A 157 36.11 6.72 -19.10
C MET A 157 37.17 7.75 -18.72
N GLU A 158 37.14 8.92 -19.34
CA GLU A 158 37.99 10.05 -18.97
C GLU A 158 37.14 11.21 -18.48
N TYR A 159 37.49 11.69 -17.29
CA TYR A 159 36.94 12.89 -16.68
C TYR A 159 37.79 14.09 -17.10
N ASP A 160 37.12 15.13 -17.60
CA ASP A 160 37.76 16.41 -17.89
C ASP A 160 37.98 17.25 -16.62
N SER A 161 38.53 18.45 -16.79
CA SER A 161 38.79 19.39 -15.70
C SER A 161 37.53 20.04 -15.12
N ALA A 162 36.35 19.76 -15.69
CA ALA A 162 35.06 20.21 -15.19
C ALA A 162 34.24 19.04 -14.62
N GLY A 163 34.85 17.86 -14.51
CA GLY A 163 34.23 16.65 -13.99
C GLY A 163 33.13 16.06 -14.88
N ASN A 164 33.19 16.32 -16.19
CA ASN A 164 32.35 15.70 -17.20
C ASN A 164 33.07 14.51 -17.84
N VAL A 165 32.30 13.47 -18.17
CA VAL A 165 32.83 12.27 -18.81
C VAL A 165 32.79 12.46 -20.33
N GLY A 166 33.95 12.73 -20.93
CA GLY A 166 34.04 13.11 -22.36
C GLY A 166 34.49 11.98 -23.28
N ASN A 167 35.55 11.27 -22.91
CA ASN A 167 36.16 10.25 -23.76
C ASN A 167 35.85 8.85 -23.22
N ILE A 168 34.84 8.22 -23.81
CA ILE A 168 34.40 6.87 -23.42
C ILE A 168 34.82 5.90 -24.53
N SER A 169 35.58 4.86 -24.16
CA SER A 169 35.96 3.77 -25.06
C SER A 169 35.49 2.43 -24.49
N VAL A 170 34.89 1.60 -25.35
CA VAL A 170 34.14 0.43 -24.91
C VAL A 170 34.42 -0.75 -25.83
N ARG A 171 34.61 -1.93 -25.23
CA ARG A 171 34.71 -3.21 -25.92
C ARG A 171 33.63 -4.15 -25.40
N SER A 172 32.88 -4.75 -26.31
CA SER A 172 31.84 -5.75 -26.03
C SER A 172 31.97 -6.91 -27.02
N ARG A 173 31.52 -8.10 -26.60
CA ARG A 173 31.50 -9.31 -27.42
C ARG A 173 30.37 -9.32 -28.45
N ASP A 174 29.21 -8.75 -28.10
CA ASP A 174 27.96 -8.93 -28.85
C ASP A 174 27.51 -7.64 -29.56
N ASP A 175 27.43 -6.50 -28.85
CA ASP A 175 27.09 -5.20 -29.44
C ASP A 175 27.82 -4.03 -28.74
N ALA A 176 28.94 -3.58 -29.33
CA ALA A 176 29.74 -2.49 -28.77
C ALA A 176 29.07 -1.11 -28.93
N ARG A 177 28.18 -0.92 -29.92
CA ARG A 177 27.52 0.38 -30.13
C ARG A 177 26.42 0.62 -29.12
N GLN A 178 25.59 -0.39 -28.87
CA GLN A 178 24.55 -0.29 -27.85
C GLN A 178 25.19 -0.11 -26.46
N PHE A 179 26.23 -0.89 -26.17
CA PHE A 179 26.95 -0.80 -24.91
C PHE A 179 27.61 0.58 -24.71
N MET A 180 28.23 1.14 -25.75
CA MET A 180 28.75 2.52 -25.74
C MET A 180 27.67 3.54 -25.39
N ASN A 181 26.51 3.49 -26.05
CA ASN A 181 25.43 4.45 -25.82
C ASN A 181 24.89 4.38 -24.39
N THR A 182 24.78 3.17 -23.82
CA THR A 182 24.39 3.00 -22.41
C THR A 182 25.41 3.64 -21.46
N VAL A 183 26.71 3.44 -21.70
CA VAL A 183 27.76 4.04 -20.86
C VAL A 183 27.77 5.56 -20.99
N GLN A 184 27.58 6.10 -22.20
CA GLN A 184 27.48 7.55 -22.42
C GLN A 184 26.28 8.15 -21.69
N THR A 185 25.11 7.51 -21.78
CA THR A 185 23.90 7.97 -21.09
C THR A 185 24.09 7.99 -19.58
N ALA A 186 24.61 6.89 -19.01
CA ALA A 186 24.87 6.80 -17.57
C ALA A 186 25.98 7.78 -17.10
N GLY A 187 26.93 8.13 -17.97
CA GLY A 187 27.97 9.11 -17.67
C GLY A 187 27.50 10.57 -17.68
N HIS A 188 26.34 10.86 -18.29
CA HIS A 188 25.70 12.17 -18.20
C HIS A 188 24.86 12.34 -16.92
N GLU A 189 24.40 11.24 -16.33
CA GLU A 189 23.66 11.27 -15.06
C GLU A 189 24.63 11.43 -13.88
N LYS A 190 24.48 12.52 -13.13
CA LYS A 190 25.23 12.75 -11.89
C LYS A 190 24.70 11.82 -10.80
N GLN A 191 25.56 10.95 -10.28
CA GLN A 191 25.19 9.90 -9.33
C GLN A 191 25.11 10.38 -7.88
N LEU A 192 25.83 11.46 -7.55
CA LEU A 192 25.87 12.05 -6.22
C LEU A 192 25.05 13.35 -6.22
N SER A 193 24.14 13.49 -5.26
CA SER A 193 23.27 14.66 -5.06
C SER A 193 23.31 15.10 -3.60
N LEU A 194 23.02 16.37 -3.33
CA LEU A 194 22.81 16.89 -1.97
C LEU A 194 21.48 16.37 -1.38
N SER A 195 21.38 16.31 -0.05
CA SER A 195 20.15 15.84 0.60
C SER A 195 19.02 16.87 0.56
N GLU A 196 17.80 16.40 0.30
CA GLU A 196 16.58 17.20 0.39
C GLU A 196 16.11 17.20 1.85
N THR A 197 16.55 18.21 2.61
CA THR A 197 16.26 18.36 4.05
C THR A 197 14.81 18.77 4.34
N GLY A 198 14.09 19.30 3.34
CA GLY A 198 12.67 19.67 3.46
C GLY A 198 12.40 20.94 4.28
N ASP A 199 13.46 21.68 4.64
CA ASP A 199 13.36 22.96 5.33
C ASP A 199 12.78 24.03 4.40
N SER A 200 11.96 24.93 4.96
CA SER A 200 11.17 25.94 4.21
C SER A 200 11.99 26.98 3.43
N GLY A 201 13.32 26.92 3.51
CA GLY A 201 14.25 27.81 2.81
C GLY A 201 15.23 27.10 1.88
N GLN A 202 15.09 25.79 1.63
CA GLN A 202 15.97 25.05 0.73
C GLN A 202 15.44 25.04 -0.71
N GLU A 203 16.27 25.44 -1.67
CA GLU A 203 16.03 25.27 -3.10
C GLU A 203 17.13 24.38 -3.71
N LEU A 204 16.77 23.17 -4.15
CA LEU A 204 17.68 22.20 -4.77
C LEU A 204 17.55 22.22 -6.29
N SER A 205 18.67 22.27 -7.00
CA SER A 205 18.73 22.18 -8.46
C SER A 205 18.22 20.82 -8.99
N GLN A 206 17.71 20.79 -10.23
CA GLN A 206 17.16 19.57 -10.86
C GLN A 206 18.19 18.44 -10.99
N ASP A 207 19.48 18.77 -11.07
CA ASP A 207 20.60 17.83 -11.12
C ASP A 207 21.11 17.44 -9.71
N GLY A 208 20.56 18.02 -8.65
CA GLY A 208 20.89 17.74 -7.26
C GLY A 208 22.30 18.18 -6.82
N GLN A 209 23.06 18.88 -7.68
CA GLN A 209 24.45 19.27 -7.38
C GLN A 209 24.57 20.63 -6.67
N LEU A 210 23.52 21.45 -6.74
CA LEU A 210 23.51 22.80 -6.18
C LEU A 210 22.29 22.97 -5.26
N SER A 211 22.53 23.42 -4.03
CA SER A 211 21.47 23.72 -3.05
C SER A 211 21.64 25.13 -2.50
N PHE A 212 20.57 25.90 -2.51
CA PHE A 212 20.48 27.21 -1.85
C PHE A 212 19.71 27.07 -0.55
N TYR A 213 20.21 27.70 0.51
CA TYR A 213 19.63 27.72 1.84
C TYR A 213 19.45 29.16 2.28
N ARG A 214 18.21 29.57 2.51
CA ARG A 214 17.92 30.81 3.23
C ARG A 214 17.85 30.53 4.73
N VAL A 215 18.90 30.91 5.44
CA VAL A 215 18.99 30.75 6.89
C VAL A 215 18.53 32.03 7.56
N TYR A 216 17.52 31.92 8.42
CA TYR A 216 16.93 33.05 9.12
C TYR A 216 17.33 33.02 10.60
N ASP A 217 17.64 34.18 11.17
CA ASP A 217 17.84 34.38 12.59
C ASP A 217 16.62 35.06 13.22
N ASP A 218 15.88 34.29 14.03
CA ASP A 218 14.71 34.76 14.78
C ASP A 218 15.05 35.86 15.80
N TYR A 219 16.30 35.95 16.26
CA TYR A 219 16.72 36.91 17.28
C TYR A 219 17.10 38.27 16.71
N HIS A 220 17.78 38.30 15.56
CA HIS A 220 18.28 39.52 14.95
C HIS A 220 17.47 39.99 13.73
N ASP A 221 16.44 39.24 13.30
CA ASP A 221 15.63 39.55 12.11
C ASP A 221 16.51 39.70 10.84
N THR A 222 17.58 38.90 10.79
CA THR A 222 18.56 38.86 9.69
C THR A 222 18.48 37.52 8.95
N TYR A 223 18.94 37.52 7.70
CA TYR A 223 19.01 36.32 6.87
C TYR A 223 20.38 36.21 6.19
N ALA A 224 20.84 34.98 5.98
CA ALA A 224 21.99 34.67 5.16
C ALA A 224 21.62 33.63 4.10
N ASP A 225 22.03 33.88 2.86
CA ASP A 225 21.86 32.95 1.76
C ASP A 225 23.15 32.11 1.63
N LEU A 226 23.06 30.84 2.03
CA LEU A 226 24.12 29.84 1.94
C LEU A 226 23.91 29.01 0.67
N GLN A 227 24.95 28.93 -0.16
CA GLN A 227 24.97 28.12 -1.36
C GLN A 227 25.96 26.96 -1.18
N LEU A 228 25.48 25.74 -1.40
CA LEU A 228 26.27 24.52 -1.39
C LEU A 228 26.37 23.96 -2.80
N LEU A 229 27.61 23.69 -3.24
CA LEU A 229 27.92 23.14 -4.54
C LEU A 229 28.71 21.83 -4.37
N LEU A 230 28.26 20.81 -5.10
CA LEU A 230 28.84 19.48 -5.11
C LEU A 230 29.80 19.31 -6.29
N SER A 231 31.07 19.06 -6.00
CA SER A 231 32.12 18.81 -6.99
C SER A 231 32.06 17.38 -7.53
N SER A 232 32.61 17.17 -8.74
CA SER A 232 32.72 15.84 -9.38
C SER A 232 34.19 15.43 -9.50
N PRO A 233 34.50 14.14 -9.72
CA PRO A 233 35.87 13.70 -10.01
C PRO A 233 36.42 14.40 -11.26
N GLU A 234 37.65 14.88 -11.19
CA GLU A 234 38.28 15.67 -12.25
C GLU A 234 39.61 15.06 -12.69
N ASN A 235 40.00 15.30 -13.95
CA ASN A 235 41.32 14.96 -14.50
C ASN A 235 41.78 13.52 -14.25
N MET A 236 40.84 12.57 -14.24
CA MET A 236 41.14 11.16 -14.01
C MET A 236 40.63 10.28 -15.16
N ARG A 237 41.38 9.22 -15.44
CA ARG A 237 40.97 8.14 -16.33
C ARG A 237 40.66 6.90 -15.50
N VAL A 238 39.48 6.31 -15.71
CA VAL A 238 39.07 5.05 -15.10
C VAL A 238 38.86 4.00 -16.16
N ILE A 239 39.33 2.80 -15.90
CA ILE A 239 39.24 1.65 -16.79
C ILE A 239 38.74 0.45 -15.99
N TYR A 240 37.67 -0.17 -16.48
CA TYR A 240 37.11 -1.42 -15.98
C TYR A 240 37.27 -2.52 -17.02
N GLY A 241 37.78 -3.68 -16.60
CA GLY A 241 38.01 -4.84 -17.46
C GLY A 241 37.46 -6.12 -16.85
N LEU A 242 36.85 -6.96 -17.69
CA LEU A 242 36.40 -8.30 -17.32
C LEU A 242 37.06 -9.35 -18.22
N THR A 243 37.79 -10.29 -17.62
CA THR A 243 38.40 -11.43 -18.32
C THR A 243 37.37 -12.51 -18.65
N GLN A 244 37.69 -13.43 -19.56
CA GLN A 244 36.81 -14.54 -19.91
C GLN A 244 36.51 -15.45 -18.70
N GLU A 245 37.49 -15.68 -17.82
CA GLU A 245 37.32 -16.50 -16.62
C GLU A 245 36.41 -15.81 -15.59
N GLN A 246 36.59 -14.51 -15.35
CA GLN A 246 35.70 -13.73 -14.46
C GLN A 246 34.27 -13.65 -15.01
N TYR A 247 34.11 -13.52 -16.33
CA TYR A 247 32.79 -13.53 -16.96
C TYR A 247 32.08 -14.88 -16.82
N ASP A 248 32.81 -15.98 -16.99
CA ASP A 248 32.20 -17.31 -16.86
C ASP A 248 31.93 -17.67 -15.39
N SER A 249 32.75 -17.22 -14.43
CA SER A 249 32.48 -17.40 -13.00
C SER A 249 31.24 -16.61 -12.55
N LEU A 250 31.07 -15.38 -13.05
CA LEU A 250 29.88 -14.55 -12.85
C LEU A 250 28.59 -15.23 -13.28
N LEU A 251 28.64 -15.97 -14.40
CA LEU A 251 27.46 -16.63 -14.97
C LEU A 251 27.20 -18.02 -14.38
N GLN A 252 28.24 -18.72 -13.94
CA GLN A 252 28.12 -20.05 -13.31
C GLN A 252 27.86 -20.00 -11.80
N GLY A 253 28.17 -18.89 -11.13
CA GLY A 253 28.02 -18.75 -9.68
C GLY A 253 26.56 -18.80 -9.21
N ASN A 254 26.27 -19.68 -8.24
CA ASN A 254 25.01 -19.70 -7.47
C ASN A 254 25.01 -18.62 -6.35
N GLY A 255 25.56 -17.44 -6.62
CA GLY A 255 25.73 -16.36 -5.63
C GLY A 255 24.66 -15.26 -5.70
N SER A 256 24.61 -14.39 -4.68
CA SER A 256 23.75 -13.19 -4.63
C SER A 256 23.83 -12.37 -5.91
N PHE A 257 25.04 -12.18 -6.42
CA PHE A 257 25.31 -11.37 -7.61
C PHE A 257 24.56 -11.83 -8.87
N ARG A 258 24.35 -13.15 -9.05
CA ARG A 258 23.56 -13.63 -10.19
C ARG A 258 22.11 -13.19 -10.06
N ASN A 259 21.54 -13.27 -8.87
CA ASN A 259 20.18 -12.78 -8.61
C ASN A 259 20.11 -11.27 -8.79
N ASP A 260 21.11 -10.52 -8.30
CA ASP A 260 21.18 -9.07 -8.45
C ASP A 260 21.27 -8.66 -9.92
N LEU A 261 22.00 -9.41 -10.75
CA LEU A 261 22.04 -9.22 -12.21
C LEU A 261 20.66 -9.49 -12.85
N TYR A 262 19.96 -10.55 -12.43
CA TYR A 262 18.60 -10.84 -12.91
C TYR A 262 17.61 -9.74 -12.50
N TYR A 263 17.70 -9.22 -11.27
CA TYR A 263 16.86 -8.13 -10.80
C TYR A 263 17.16 -6.81 -11.51
N ALA A 264 18.44 -6.47 -11.71
CA ALA A 264 18.84 -5.28 -12.45
C ALA A 264 18.34 -5.33 -13.92
N MET A 265 18.39 -6.51 -14.52
CA MET A 265 17.86 -6.75 -15.87
C MET A 265 16.34 -6.65 -15.91
N GLU A 266 15.63 -7.23 -14.94
CA GLU A 266 14.17 -7.11 -14.78
C GLU A 266 13.77 -5.63 -14.61
N ASN A 267 14.44 -4.88 -13.75
CA ASN A 267 14.21 -3.44 -13.55
C ASN A 267 14.47 -2.62 -14.84
N SER A 268 15.49 -2.97 -15.62
CA SER A 268 15.79 -2.29 -16.89
C SER A 268 14.68 -2.49 -17.91
N TYR A 269 14.13 -3.70 -18.02
CA TYR A 269 13.00 -3.99 -18.92
C TYR A 269 11.68 -3.40 -18.38
N GLU A 270 11.55 -3.25 -17.07
CA GLU A 270 10.41 -2.56 -16.44
C GLU A 270 10.43 -1.06 -16.77
N ALA A 271 11.60 -0.41 -16.60
CA ALA A 271 11.83 0.98 -16.97
C ALA A 271 11.64 1.23 -18.48
N ALA A 272 12.02 0.26 -19.33
CA ALA A 272 11.78 0.31 -20.77
C ALA A 272 10.28 0.18 -21.15
N GLY A 273 9.39 -0.07 -20.19
CA GLY A 273 7.95 -0.11 -20.44
C GLY A 273 7.43 -1.42 -21.02
N VAL A 274 8.08 -2.55 -20.76
CA VAL A 274 7.62 -3.86 -21.28
C VAL A 274 6.29 -4.30 -20.64
N ILE A 275 6.08 -4.01 -19.35
CA ILE A 275 4.81 -4.30 -18.64
C ILE A 275 3.60 -3.62 -19.30
N PRO A 276 3.59 -2.30 -19.54
CA PRO A 276 2.44 -1.65 -20.18
C PRO A 276 2.20 -2.15 -21.62
N VAL A 277 3.25 -2.50 -22.37
CA VAL A 277 3.10 -3.13 -23.70
C VAL A 277 2.41 -4.49 -23.61
N TYR A 278 2.81 -5.34 -22.67
CA TYR A 278 2.16 -6.64 -22.44
C TYR A 278 0.67 -6.48 -22.09
N LEU A 279 0.34 -5.57 -21.16
CA LEU A 279 -1.04 -5.28 -20.78
C LEU A 279 -1.86 -4.75 -21.97
N PHE A 280 -1.27 -3.91 -22.81
CA PHE A 280 -1.90 -3.42 -24.03
C PHE A 280 -2.19 -4.55 -25.03
N LEU A 281 -1.27 -5.50 -25.20
CA LEU A 281 -1.49 -6.68 -26.04
C LEU A 281 -2.63 -7.57 -25.51
N LEU A 282 -2.72 -7.76 -24.19
CA LEU A 282 -3.85 -8.46 -23.58
C LEU A 282 -5.18 -7.73 -23.81
N LEU A 283 -5.17 -6.41 -23.72
CA LEU A 283 -6.35 -5.58 -24.01
C LEU A 283 -6.76 -5.71 -25.48
N LEU A 284 -5.80 -5.67 -26.42
CA LEU A 284 -6.08 -5.91 -27.83
C LEU A 284 -6.66 -7.30 -28.08
N ALA A 285 -6.14 -8.33 -27.42
CA ALA A 285 -6.70 -9.68 -27.50
C ALA A 285 -8.14 -9.74 -26.98
N ALA A 286 -8.43 -9.11 -25.84
CA ALA A 286 -9.80 -9.01 -25.32
C ALA A 286 -10.73 -8.21 -26.24
N VAL A 287 -10.28 -7.07 -26.77
CA VAL A 287 -11.05 -6.24 -27.72
C VAL A 287 -11.31 -7.00 -29.02
N SER A 288 -10.33 -7.75 -29.53
CA SER A 288 -10.51 -8.58 -30.72
C SER A 288 -11.56 -9.68 -30.51
N GLY A 289 -11.56 -10.34 -29.34
CA GLY A 289 -12.61 -11.29 -28.96
C GLY A 289 -13.99 -10.64 -28.86
N LEU A 290 -14.06 -9.42 -28.32
CA LEU A 290 -15.30 -8.66 -28.22
C LEU A 290 -15.86 -8.27 -29.60
N LEU A 291 -15.00 -7.79 -30.51
CA LEU A 291 -15.39 -7.33 -31.85
C LEU A 291 -15.77 -8.47 -32.80
N LEU A 292 -15.03 -9.59 -32.78
CA LEU A 292 -15.29 -10.72 -33.66
C LEU A 292 -16.61 -11.44 -33.32
N VAL A 293 -16.90 -11.62 -32.03
CA VAL A 293 -18.12 -12.31 -31.60
C VAL A 293 -19.36 -11.39 -31.66
N SER A 294 -19.19 -10.08 -31.45
CA SER A 294 -20.27 -9.11 -31.68
C SER A 294 -20.63 -8.94 -33.16
N ARG A 295 -19.67 -9.07 -34.09
CA ARG A 295 -19.94 -9.15 -35.53
C ARG A 295 -20.58 -10.48 -35.93
N ALA A 296 -20.13 -11.62 -35.39
CA ALA A 296 -20.71 -12.93 -35.69
C ALA A 296 -22.19 -13.06 -35.25
N THR A 297 -22.61 -12.29 -34.24
CA THR A 297 -24.01 -12.21 -33.79
C THR A 297 -24.85 -11.21 -34.61
N GLY A 298 -24.23 -10.38 -35.45
CA GLY A 298 -24.88 -9.44 -36.36
C GLY A 298 -24.80 -9.89 -37.82
N HIS A 299 -25.92 -10.36 -38.37
CA HIS A 299 -26.20 -10.60 -39.80
C HIS A 299 -25.59 -11.85 -40.48
N ILE A 300 -26.44 -12.89 -40.62
CA ILE A 300 -26.56 -13.62 -41.89
C ILE A 300 -28.03 -13.55 -42.31
N ARG A 301 -28.33 -12.80 -43.38
CA ARG A 301 -29.66 -12.68 -43.99
C ARG A 301 -29.79 -13.77 -45.05
N ASP A 302 -30.42 -14.88 -44.70
CA ASP A 302 -30.77 -15.93 -45.66
C ASP A 302 -32.18 -15.71 -46.22
N GLY A 303 -32.32 -15.80 -47.54
CA GLY A 303 -33.38 -15.16 -48.30
C GLY A 303 -34.71 -15.91 -48.39
N ARG A 304 -34.90 -17.08 -47.76
CA ARG A 304 -36.13 -17.87 -48.00
C ARG A 304 -36.84 -18.56 -46.84
N THR A 305 -36.30 -18.63 -45.63
CA THR A 305 -37.08 -19.09 -44.46
C THR A 305 -36.51 -18.50 -43.17
N GLY A 306 -37.40 -18.12 -42.25
CA GLY A 306 -37.15 -17.33 -41.05
C GLY A 306 -35.80 -17.50 -40.36
N THR A 307 -35.27 -16.36 -39.90
CA THR A 307 -34.04 -16.19 -39.12
C THR A 307 -33.89 -17.27 -38.05
N ARG A 308 -33.01 -18.25 -38.30
CA ARG A 308 -32.49 -19.11 -37.23
C ARG A 308 -31.12 -18.56 -36.83
N PRO A 309 -30.91 -18.16 -35.56
CA PRO A 309 -29.57 -17.83 -35.11
C PRO A 309 -28.69 -19.06 -35.31
N LEU A 310 -27.53 -18.86 -35.93
CA LEU A 310 -26.52 -19.90 -36.07
C LEU A 310 -26.27 -20.45 -34.67
N LYS A 311 -26.61 -21.73 -34.44
CA LYS A 311 -26.11 -22.47 -33.28
C LYS A 311 -24.61 -22.66 -33.53
N THR A 312 -23.82 -21.62 -33.25
CA THR A 312 -22.39 -21.80 -33.00
C THR A 312 -22.29 -22.86 -31.91
N ALA A 313 -21.45 -23.86 -32.12
CA ALA A 313 -21.25 -25.03 -31.28
C ALA A 313 -20.60 -24.68 -29.93
N TRP A 314 -21.18 -23.73 -29.20
CA TRP A 314 -20.87 -23.40 -27.82
C TRP A 314 -22.03 -23.84 -26.95
N PRO A 315 -21.79 -24.65 -25.90
CA PRO A 315 -22.85 -25.23 -25.10
C PRO A 315 -23.47 -24.14 -24.23
N GLY A 316 -24.78 -23.92 -24.40
CA GLY A 316 -25.59 -23.27 -23.38
C GLY A 316 -26.15 -21.91 -23.78
N LYS A 317 -27.48 -21.82 -23.74
CA LYS A 317 -28.28 -20.59 -23.76
C LYS A 317 -27.63 -19.45 -22.96
N GLY A 318 -27.20 -18.39 -23.64
CA GLY A 318 -27.26 -17.00 -23.14
C GLY A 318 -26.57 -16.69 -21.81
N GLN A 319 -25.48 -17.35 -21.44
CA GLN A 319 -24.65 -16.95 -20.30
C GLN A 319 -23.24 -16.61 -20.78
N GLY A 320 -23.02 -15.34 -21.11
CA GLY A 320 -21.66 -14.80 -21.12
C GLY A 320 -21.03 -14.94 -19.74
N LEU A 321 -19.71 -14.91 -19.65
CA LEU A 321 -18.97 -15.01 -18.39
C LEU A 321 -19.57 -14.03 -17.36
N TYR A 322 -19.76 -14.47 -16.11
CA TYR A 322 -20.16 -13.57 -15.04
C TYR A 322 -19.11 -12.45 -14.93
N LEU A 323 -19.56 -11.20 -14.80
CA LEU A 323 -18.66 -10.03 -14.75
C LEU A 323 -17.56 -10.23 -13.70
N GLU A 324 -17.91 -10.81 -12.56
CA GLU A 324 -16.97 -11.10 -11.47
C GLU A 324 -15.93 -12.16 -11.85
N ALA A 325 -16.31 -13.20 -12.60
CA ALA A 325 -15.37 -14.19 -13.11
C ALA A 325 -14.43 -13.58 -14.17
N ALA A 326 -14.91 -12.64 -14.98
CA ALA A 326 -14.10 -11.91 -15.94
C ALA A 326 -13.09 -10.99 -15.23
N VAL A 327 -13.51 -10.32 -14.15
CA VAL A 327 -12.63 -9.47 -13.33
C VAL A 327 -11.58 -10.30 -12.61
N ILE A 328 -11.95 -11.44 -12.02
CA ILE A 328 -11.00 -12.35 -11.38
C ILE A 328 -9.99 -12.88 -12.40
N LEU A 329 -10.45 -13.30 -13.58
CA LEU A 329 -9.56 -13.78 -14.64
C LEU A 329 -8.62 -12.67 -15.14
N ALA A 330 -9.12 -11.43 -15.28
CA ALA A 330 -8.29 -10.28 -15.64
C ALA A 330 -7.23 -9.98 -14.57
N ALA A 331 -7.59 -10.06 -13.28
CA ALA A 331 -6.63 -9.89 -12.18
C ALA A 331 -5.54 -10.97 -12.21
N ILE A 332 -5.90 -12.22 -12.48
CA ILE A 332 -4.95 -13.32 -12.66
C ILE A 332 -4.04 -13.06 -13.86
N LEU A 333 -4.58 -12.60 -15.00
CA LEU A 333 -3.78 -12.28 -16.19
C LEU A 333 -2.76 -11.16 -15.91
N CYS A 334 -3.14 -10.15 -15.13
CA CYS A 334 -2.24 -9.08 -14.71
C CYS A 334 -1.15 -9.56 -13.75
N SER A 335 -1.44 -10.53 -12.85
CA SER A 335 -0.41 -11.03 -11.91
C SER A 335 0.74 -11.77 -12.61
N PHE A 336 0.54 -12.24 -13.85
CA PHE A 336 1.60 -12.87 -14.65
C PHE A 336 2.53 -11.87 -15.37
N ALA A 337 2.29 -10.55 -15.26
CA ALA A 337 3.08 -9.55 -15.98
C ALA A 337 4.59 -9.61 -15.67
N ARG A 338 4.97 -9.76 -14.39
CA ARG A 338 6.38 -9.92 -14.00
C ARG A 338 7.02 -11.19 -14.57
N THR A 339 6.28 -12.29 -14.60
CA THR A 339 6.77 -13.56 -15.17
C THR A 339 7.05 -13.41 -16.67
N VAL A 340 6.19 -12.71 -17.41
CA VAL A 340 6.40 -12.43 -18.84
C VAL A 340 7.60 -11.51 -19.05
N LEU A 341 7.76 -10.48 -18.20
CA LEU A 341 8.88 -9.57 -18.28
C LEU A 341 10.23 -10.29 -18.06
N ARG A 342 10.34 -11.11 -17.02
CA ARG A 342 11.52 -11.93 -16.78
C ARG A 342 11.85 -12.80 -17.99
N PHE A 343 10.84 -13.44 -18.59
CA PHE A 343 11.03 -14.26 -19.78
C PHE A 343 11.53 -13.45 -20.98
N THR A 344 10.98 -12.26 -21.23
CA THR A 344 11.44 -11.39 -22.32
C THR A 344 12.89 -10.92 -22.12
N ALA A 345 13.28 -10.63 -20.88
CA ALA A 345 14.63 -10.20 -20.54
C ALA A 345 15.66 -11.32 -20.74
N GLU A 346 15.33 -12.55 -20.33
CA GLU A 346 16.18 -13.73 -20.53
C GLU A 346 16.40 -14.08 -22.02
N TYR A 347 15.36 -13.92 -22.85
CA TYR A 347 15.45 -14.19 -24.28
C TYR A 347 16.23 -13.10 -25.02
N GLY A 348 15.97 -11.82 -24.71
CA GLY A 348 16.62 -10.68 -25.35
C GLY A 348 18.14 -10.64 -25.14
N ASN A 349 18.61 -11.09 -23.97
CA ASN A 349 20.03 -11.06 -23.61
C ASN A 349 20.80 -12.35 -23.96
N GLY A 350 20.21 -13.28 -24.73
CA GLY A 350 20.90 -14.50 -25.17
C GLY A 350 21.26 -15.49 -24.05
N ILE A 351 20.84 -15.21 -22.80
CA ILE A 351 20.97 -16.10 -21.64
C ILE A 351 20.27 -17.43 -21.93
N PHE A 352 19.16 -17.39 -22.69
CA PHE A 352 18.49 -18.56 -23.25
C PHE A 352 19.44 -19.50 -24.01
N LEU A 353 20.24 -18.99 -24.95
CA LEU A 353 21.19 -19.81 -25.74
C LEU A 353 22.34 -20.29 -24.85
N LYS A 354 22.79 -19.47 -23.90
CA LYS A 354 23.87 -19.83 -22.97
C LYS A 354 23.44 -20.92 -21.98
N ASP A 355 22.23 -20.87 -21.42
CA ASP A 355 21.67 -21.90 -20.54
C ASP A 355 21.44 -23.23 -21.27
N ILE A 356 21.04 -23.17 -22.54
CA ILE A 356 20.96 -24.36 -23.40
C ILE A 356 22.36 -24.94 -23.66
N LEU A 357 23.36 -24.11 -23.98
CA LEU A 357 24.74 -24.56 -24.21
C LEU A 357 25.43 -25.08 -22.94
N THR A 358 25.22 -24.45 -21.78
CA THR A 358 25.80 -24.90 -20.49
C THR A 358 25.10 -26.14 -19.96
N GLY A 359 23.79 -26.28 -20.18
CA GLY A 359 23.03 -27.50 -19.89
C GLY A 359 23.45 -28.72 -20.74
N ILE A 360 24.05 -28.51 -21.92
CA ILE A 360 24.67 -29.57 -22.72
C ILE A 360 25.96 -30.09 -22.05
N GLY A 361 26.67 -29.26 -21.28
CA GLY A 361 27.93 -29.60 -20.63
C GLY A 361 27.83 -30.27 -19.26
N ASN A 362 26.73 -30.07 -18.52
CA ASN A 362 26.59 -30.57 -17.15
C ASN A 362 25.36 -31.49 -16.99
N ASN A 363 25.60 -32.80 -17.00
CA ASN A 363 24.66 -33.88 -16.63
C ASN A 363 23.52 -34.28 -17.59
N GLY A 364 23.65 -34.08 -18.90
CA GLY A 364 22.85 -34.80 -19.91
C GLY A 364 21.32 -34.67 -19.79
N ARG A 365 20.81 -33.68 -19.03
CA ARG A 365 19.38 -33.42 -18.86
C ARG A 365 18.88 -32.51 -19.98
N ILE A 366 19.03 -32.99 -21.22
CA ILE A 366 18.59 -32.33 -22.45
C ILE A 366 17.05 -32.13 -22.46
N LEU A 367 16.31 -32.89 -21.64
CA LEU A 367 14.84 -32.90 -21.68
C LEU A 367 14.14 -31.88 -20.77
N PHE A 368 14.76 -31.42 -19.67
CA PHE A 368 14.05 -30.59 -18.67
C PHE A 368 14.11 -29.08 -18.97
N LEU A 369 15.24 -28.56 -19.49
CA LEU A 369 15.42 -27.13 -19.80
C LEU A 369 14.56 -26.63 -20.98
N PRO A 370 14.51 -27.30 -22.15
CA PRO A 370 13.62 -26.86 -23.22
C PRO A 370 12.14 -27.13 -22.91
N ALA A 371 11.82 -28.11 -22.04
CA ALA A 371 10.45 -28.40 -21.64
C ALA A 371 9.87 -27.31 -20.73
N ASP A 372 10.61 -26.85 -19.71
CA ASP A 372 10.18 -25.76 -18.83
C ASP A 372 9.84 -24.48 -19.61
N ARG A 373 10.65 -24.16 -20.63
CA ARG A 373 10.44 -22.97 -21.46
C ARG A 373 9.36 -23.16 -22.53
N ALA A 374 9.17 -24.37 -23.06
CA ALA A 374 8.00 -24.71 -23.89
C ALA A 374 6.69 -24.64 -23.09
N ILE A 375 6.72 -25.00 -21.80
CA ILE A 375 5.60 -24.83 -20.87
C ILE A 375 5.27 -23.35 -20.69
N LEU A 376 6.27 -22.46 -20.59
CA LEU A 376 6.05 -21.01 -20.51
C LEU A 376 5.49 -20.41 -21.81
N PHE A 377 5.92 -20.87 -22.99
CA PHE A 377 5.33 -20.44 -24.26
C PHE A 377 3.87 -20.90 -24.38
N LEU A 378 3.58 -22.15 -23.99
CA LEU A 378 2.20 -22.65 -23.92
C LEU A 378 1.38 -21.85 -22.91
N LEU A 379 1.94 -21.53 -21.74
CA LEU A 379 1.30 -20.68 -20.74
C LEU A 379 0.94 -19.32 -21.35
N LEU A 380 1.87 -18.64 -22.04
CA LEU A 380 1.61 -17.36 -22.69
C LEU A 380 0.48 -17.47 -23.72
N SER A 381 0.48 -18.52 -24.53
CA SER A 381 -0.60 -18.78 -25.50
C SER A 381 -1.96 -18.98 -24.83
N VAL A 382 -1.99 -19.66 -23.68
CA VAL A 382 -3.18 -19.86 -22.85
C VAL A 382 -3.65 -18.55 -22.22
N LEU A 383 -2.73 -17.69 -21.76
CA LEU A 383 -3.07 -16.37 -21.22
C LEU A 383 -3.72 -15.48 -22.28
N PHE A 384 -3.17 -15.44 -23.50
CA PHE A 384 -3.77 -14.70 -24.62
C PHE A 384 -5.12 -15.28 -25.05
N ALA A 385 -5.25 -16.61 -25.11
CA ALA A 385 -6.53 -17.26 -25.39
C ALA A 385 -7.56 -17.00 -24.28
N ALA A 386 -7.15 -16.95 -23.02
CA ALA A 386 -8.00 -16.60 -21.88
C ALA A 386 -8.49 -15.14 -21.96
N ALA A 387 -7.59 -14.19 -22.29
CA ALA A 387 -7.96 -12.79 -22.52
C ALA A 387 -8.98 -12.65 -23.67
N PHE A 388 -8.77 -13.38 -24.77
CA PHE A 388 -9.72 -13.45 -25.88
C PHE A 388 -11.07 -14.01 -25.44
N CYS A 389 -11.09 -15.09 -24.66
CA CYS A 389 -12.31 -15.69 -24.09
C CYS A 389 -13.06 -14.74 -23.16
N VAL A 390 -12.36 -13.92 -22.36
CA VAL A 390 -12.98 -12.87 -21.54
C VAL A 390 -13.65 -11.82 -22.42
N GLY A 391 -12.94 -11.33 -23.44
CA GLY A 391 -13.49 -10.39 -24.41
C GLY A 391 -14.73 -10.93 -25.13
N ALA A 392 -14.66 -12.18 -25.58
CA ALA A 392 -15.76 -12.91 -26.20
C ALA A 392 -16.94 -13.12 -25.22
N GLY A 393 -16.67 -13.44 -23.95
CA GLY A 393 -17.69 -13.65 -22.92
C GLY A 393 -18.43 -12.36 -22.50
N LEU A 394 -17.77 -11.20 -22.66
CA LEU A 394 -18.35 -9.87 -22.49
C LEU A 394 -19.11 -9.38 -23.75
N SER A 395 -18.87 -9.99 -24.90
CA SER A 395 -19.59 -9.66 -26.14
C SER A 395 -21.09 -10.00 -25.97
N GLY A 396 -21.96 -9.00 -26.18
CA GLY A 396 -23.41 -9.11 -25.96
C GLY A 396 -23.94 -8.51 -24.66
N ILE A 397 -23.13 -7.79 -23.88
CA ILE A 397 -23.63 -6.99 -22.75
C ILE A 397 -24.36 -5.74 -23.27
N ARG A 398 -25.70 -5.76 -23.21
CA ARG A 398 -26.54 -4.55 -23.36
C ARG A 398 -26.72 -3.91 -21.97
N ARG A 399 -26.82 -2.57 -21.89
CA ARG A 399 -26.93 -1.80 -20.62
C ARG A 399 -27.98 -2.33 -19.62
N SER A 400 -29.03 -3.02 -20.08
CA SER A 400 -30.07 -3.59 -19.20
C SER A 400 -29.64 -4.85 -18.44
N THR A 401 -28.61 -5.56 -18.88
CA THR A 401 -28.24 -6.90 -18.37
C THR A 401 -27.15 -6.88 -17.29
N PHE A 402 -26.54 -5.72 -17.03
CA PHE A 402 -25.51 -5.56 -15.97
C PHE A 402 -26.08 -5.91 -14.58
N ARG A 403 -27.33 -5.53 -14.33
CA ARG A 403 -28.04 -5.76 -13.07
C ARG A 403 -28.48 -7.21 -12.87
N GLU A 404 -28.67 -7.95 -13.96
CA GLU A 404 -29.09 -9.35 -13.94
C GLU A 404 -27.91 -10.33 -13.86
N ARG A 405 -26.71 -9.88 -14.25
CA ARG A 405 -25.49 -10.71 -14.34
C ARG A 405 -24.46 -10.50 -13.23
N SER A 406 -24.66 -9.55 -12.32
CA SER A 406 -23.84 -9.42 -11.09
C SER A 406 -24.35 -10.38 -10.02
N LEU A 407 -23.48 -11.28 -9.55
CA LEU A 407 -23.80 -12.22 -8.49
C LEU A 407 -23.95 -11.47 -7.17
N ILE A 408 -23.12 -10.45 -6.91
CA ILE A 408 -23.20 -9.57 -5.74
C ILE A 408 -24.60 -8.95 -5.62
N CYS A 409 -25.15 -8.40 -6.70
CA CYS A 409 -26.50 -7.81 -6.68
C CYS A 409 -27.58 -8.87 -6.35
N ARG A 410 -27.45 -10.09 -6.89
CA ARG A 410 -28.39 -11.20 -6.64
C ARG A 410 -28.33 -11.71 -5.20
N TYR A 411 -27.12 -11.87 -4.66
CA TYR A 411 -26.90 -12.31 -3.29
C TYR A 411 -27.35 -11.24 -2.30
N TRP A 412 -27.03 -9.97 -2.55
CA TRP A 412 -27.49 -8.84 -1.75
C TRP A 412 -29.02 -8.74 -1.69
N HIS A 413 -29.69 -8.90 -2.84
CA HIS A 413 -31.16 -8.86 -2.88
C HIS A 413 -31.80 -10.03 -2.12
N LYS A 414 -31.21 -11.23 -2.19
CA LYS A 414 -31.64 -12.39 -1.38
C LYS A 414 -31.42 -12.18 0.12
N ILE A 415 -30.28 -11.60 0.50
CA ILE A 415 -29.94 -11.30 1.90
C ILE A 415 -30.91 -10.26 2.45
N TYR A 416 -31.12 -9.16 1.73
CA TYR A 416 -32.03 -8.09 2.12
C TYR A 416 -33.49 -8.57 2.24
N SER A 417 -33.97 -9.40 1.30
CA SER A 417 -35.31 -10.00 1.36
C SER A 417 -35.48 -10.90 2.58
N ARG A 418 -34.46 -11.67 2.96
CA ARG A 418 -34.48 -12.49 4.19
C ARG A 418 -34.48 -11.64 5.45
N ILE A 419 -33.63 -10.62 5.53
CA ILE A 419 -33.58 -9.69 6.67
C ILE A 419 -34.92 -8.98 6.85
N ARG A 420 -35.53 -8.47 5.78
CA ARG A 420 -36.83 -7.81 5.83
C ARG A 420 -37.94 -8.72 6.36
N LYS A 421 -37.97 -10.00 5.92
CA LYS A 421 -38.94 -10.99 6.43
C LYS A 421 -38.72 -11.32 7.90
N LEU A 422 -37.46 -11.47 8.33
CA LEU A 422 -37.09 -11.65 9.73
C LEU A 422 -37.57 -10.47 10.58
N CYS A 423 -37.20 -9.23 10.20
CA CYS A 423 -37.64 -8.01 10.89
C CYS A 423 -39.17 -7.88 10.96
N GLY A 424 -39.88 -8.19 9.87
CA GLY A 424 -41.34 -8.18 9.85
C GLY A 424 -41.96 -9.21 10.80
N SER A 425 -41.37 -10.41 10.90
CA SER A 425 -41.80 -11.43 11.86
C SER A 425 -41.56 -11.00 13.31
N PHE A 426 -40.40 -10.40 13.61
CA PHE A 426 -40.10 -9.89 14.96
C PHE A 426 -41.03 -8.75 15.38
N TYR A 427 -41.35 -7.83 14.47
CA TYR A 427 -42.25 -6.71 14.74
C TYR A 427 -43.68 -7.18 15.06
N ASN A 428 -44.19 -8.12 14.26
CA ASN A 428 -45.54 -8.69 14.48
C ASN A 428 -45.63 -9.51 15.77
N ASP A 429 -44.57 -10.25 16.12
CA ASP A 429 -44.49 -11.00 17.37
C ASP A 429 -44.40 -10.08 18.60
N LEU A 430 -43.80 -8.90 18.47
CA LEU A 430 -43.66 -7.92 19.56
C LEU A 430 -44.97 -7.18 19.84
N ILE A 431 -45.76 -6.85 18.80
CA ILE A 431 -47.00 -6.08 18.93
C ILE A 431 -48.17 -6.92 19.44
N ARG A 432 -48.22 -8.21 19.12
CA ARG A 432 -49.30 -9.12 19.57
C ARG A 432 -49.06 -9.72 20.95
N TYR A 433 -48.18 -9.12 21.75
CA TYR A 433 -47.73 -9.70 23.01
C TYR A 433 -48.82 -9.65 24.09
N ASP A 434 -49.29 -10.83 24.49
CA ASP A 434 -50.06 -11.03 25.71
C ASP A 434 -49.08 -11.28 26.87
N ILE A 435 -49.11 -10.40 27.86
CA ILE A 435 -48.19 -10.36 29.03
C ILE A 435 -48.21 -11.69 29.81
N GLY A 436 -49.27 -12.49 29.65
CA GLY A 436 -49.49 -13.76 30.33
C GLY A 436 -48.68 -14.98 29.84
N THR A 437 -48.07 -14.99 28.64
CA THR A 437 -47.40 -16.20 28.11
C THR A 437 -45.99 -15.98 27.53
N ASP A 438 -45.12 -16.97 27.76
CA ASP A 438 -43.78 -17.19 27.17
C ASP A 438 -42.80 -16.00 27.06
N ALA A 439 -42.77 -15.13 28.06
CA ALA A 439 -41.77 -14.05 28.22
C ALA A 439 -40.31 -14.47 27.91
N LYS A 440 -39.92 -15.70 28.29
CA LYS A 440 -38.57 -16.24 28.05
C LYS A 440 -38.21 -16.30 26.56
N ARG A 441 -39.13 -16.69 25.68
CA ARG A 441 -38.89 -16.83 24.24
C ARG A 441 -38.70 -15.46 23.58
N ILE A 442 -39.40 -14.44 24.07
CA ILE A 442 -39.32 -13.07 23.54
C ILE A 442 -38.05 -12.36 24.05
N ILE A 443 -37.72 -12.52 25.33
CA ILE A 443 -36.45 -12.04 25.90
C ILE A 443 -35.26 -12.58 25.11
N LEU A 444 -35.27 -13.89 24.82
CA LEU A 444 -34.21 -14.53 24.05
C LEU A 444 -34.13 -13.99 22.60
N LYS A 445 -35.28 -13.73 21.97
CA LYS A 445 -35.37 -13.13 20.62
C LYS A 445 -34.81 -11.70 20.59
N ILE A 446 -35.21 -10.83 21.53
CA ILE A 446 -34.74 -9.44 21.63
C ILE A 446 -33.23 -9.41 21.90
N LEU A 447 -32.78 -10.23 22.84
CA LEU A 447 -31.37 -10.34 23.20
C LEU A 447 -30.54 -10.88 22.04
N GLY A 448 -31.04 -11.85 21.28
CA GLY A 448 -30.37 -12.39 20.10
C GLY A 448 -30.20 -11.35 18.98
N VAL A 449 -31.21 -10.48 18.78
CA VAL A 449 -31.11 -9.37 17.82
C VAL A 449 -30.09 -8.33 18.29
N ASN A 450 -30.12 -7.95 19.58
CA ASN A 450 -29.15 -7.02 20.15
C ASN A 450 -27.71 -7.56 20.07
N PHE A 451 -27.52 -8.84 20.41
CA PHE A 451 -26.25 -9.56 20.27
C PHE A 451 -25.74 -9.54 18.82
N PHE A 452 -26.59 -9.80 17.83
CA PHE A 452 -26.18 -9.84 16.42
C PHE A 452 -25.77 -8.45 15.89
N ILE A 453 -26.45 -7.38 16.32
CA ILE A 453 -26.10 -6.01 15.93
C ILE A 453 -24.74 -5.63 16.52
N LEU A 454 -24.52 -5.88 17.81
CA LEU A 454 -23.26 -5.57 18.47
C LEU A 454 -22.11 -6.46 17.94
N MET A 455 -22.38 -7.72 17.60
CA MET A 455 -21.40 -8.61 16.99
C MET A 455 -20.88 -8.05 15.67
N MET A 456 -21.76 -7.56 14.79
CA MET A 456 -21.39 -6.92 13.52
C MET A 456 -20.52 -5.68 13.71
N ILE A 457 -20.76 -4.88 14.75
CA ILE A 457 -19.96 -3.68 15.06
C ILE A 457 -18.59 -4.07 15.64
N CYS A 458 -18.53 -5.10 16.49
CA CYS A 458 -17.31 -5.54 17.16
C CYS A 458 -16.44 -6.50 16.33
N CYS A 459 -16.87 -6.96 15.16
CA CYS A 459 -16.12 -7.89 14.30
C CYS A 459 -14.76 -7.36 13.80
N PHE A 460 -14.49 -6.06 13.93
CA PHE A 460 -13.18 -5.47 13.61
C PHE A 460 -12.10 -5.73 14.68
N TRP A 461 -12.47 -6.20 15.89
CA TRP A 461 -11.51 -6.43 16.98
C TRP A 461 -11.80 -7.72 17.75
N PHE A 462 -10.86 -8.67 17.69
CA PHE A 462 -10.99 -10.03 18.26
C PHE A 462 -11.31 -10.05 19.77
N ALA A 463 -10.79 -9.09 20.56
CA ALA A 463 -11.04 -9.00 21.99
C ALA A 463 -12.49 -8.60 22.34
N GLY A 464 -13.20 -7.94 21.41
CA GLY A 464 -14.58 -7.49 21.63
C GLY A 464 -15.60 -8.63 21.72
N ILE A 465 -15.31 -9.79 21.13
CA ILE A 465 -16.25 -10.92 21.08
C ILE A 465 -16.45 -11.54 22.48
N LEU A 466 -15.38 -11.68 23.26
CA LEU A 466 -15.48 -12.22 24.64
C LEU A 466 -16.24 -11.28 25.57
N GLY A 467 -15.95 -9.97 25.50
CA GLY A 467 -16.69 -8.95 26.26
C GLY A 467 -18.18 -8.90 25.88
N LEU A 468 -18.50 -9.09 24.60
CA LEU A 468 -19.88 -9.11 24.10
C LEU A 468 -20.70 -10.27 24.67
N ILE A 469 -20.09 -11.45 24.81
CA ILE A 469 -20.76 -12.62 25.40
C ILE A 469 -21.13 -12.32 26.86
N VAL A 470 -20.19 -11.77 27.64
CA VAL A 470 -20.43 -11.38 29.04
C VAL A 470 -21.53 -10.33 29.16
N TYR A 471 -21.48 -9.28 28.33
CA TYR A 471 -22.51 -8.24 28.26
C TYR A 471 -23.91 -8.84 28.04
N THR A 472 -24.03 -9.73 27.05
CA THR A 472 -25.29 -10.34 26.66
C THR A 472 -25.88 -11.21 27.76
N VAL A 473 -25.03 -11.94 28.50
CA VAL A 473 -25.44 -12.74 29.66
C VAL A 473 -25.95 -11.84 30.79
N ILE A 474 -25.26 -10.74 31.10
CA ILE A 474 -25.69 -9.80 32.15
C ILE A 474 -27.05 -9.19 31.82
N VAL A 475 -27.22 -8.71 30.58
CA VAL A 475 -28.49 -8.12 30.12
C VAL A 475 -29.63 -9.14 30.18
N TYR A 476 -29.37 -10.41 29.82
CA TYR A 476 -30.37 -11.48 29.95
C TYR A 476 -30.91 -11.60 31.38
N PHE A 477 -30.02 -11.64 32.38
CA PHE A 477 -30.41 -11.80 33.77
C PHE A 477 -31.22 -10.61 34.29
N ILE A 478 -30.82 -9.38 33.93
CA ILE A 478 -31.54 -8.16 34.31
C ILE A 478 -32.94 -8.16 33.71
N LEU A 479 -33.04 -8.42 32.39
CA LEU A 479 -34.32 -8.39 31.68
C LEU A 479 -35.25 -9.50 32.15
N LYS A 480 -34.72 -10.70 32.41
CA LYS A 480 -35.48 -11.82 32.98
C LYS A 480 -36.05 -11.46 34.35
N ARG A 481 -35.25 -10.85 35.24
CA ARG A 481 -35.72 -10.43 36.57
C ARG A 481 -36.84 -9.40 36.47
N TYR A 482 -36.66 -8.40 35.62
CA TYR A 482 -37.64 -7.32 35.42
C TYR A 482 -38.97 -7.85 34.88
N VAL A 483 -38.95 -8.72 33.87
CA VAL A 483 -40.18 -9.26 33.28
C VAL A 483 -40.89 -10.22 34.23
N MET A 484 -40.18 -11.02 35.02
CA MET A 484 -40.81 -11.89 36.03
C MET A 484 -41.54 -11.07 37.11
N ASP A 485 -40.98 -9.94 37.55
CA ASP A 485 -41.62 -9.04 38.50
C ASP A 485 -42.91 -8.42 37.91
N ILE A 486 -42.88 -7.99 36.64
CA ILE A 486 -44.07 -7.51 35.93
C ILE A 486 -45.13 -8.60 35.79
N GLN A 487 -44.74 -9.84 35.46
CA GLN A 487 -45.68 -10.95 35.34
C GLN A 487 -46.36 -11.30 36.67
N GLU A 488 -45.62 -11.25 37.78
CA GLU A 488 -46.20 -11.48 39.11
C GLU A 488 -47.24 -10.40 39.46
N LYS A 489 -46.90 -9.12 39.23
CA LYS A 489 -47.79 -7.97 39.45
C LYS A 489 -49.01 -8.00 38.53
N TYR A 490 -48.84 -8.41 37.27
CA TYR A 490 -49.94 -8.62 36.33
C TYR A 490 -50.88 -9.74 36.79
N ARG A 491 -50.34 -10.85 37.30
CA ARG A 491 -51.15 -11.97 37.82
C ARG A 491 -51.95 -11.57 39.05
N LYS A 492 -51.37 -10.78 39.96
CA LYS A 492 -52.07 -10.18 41.10
C LYS A 492 -53.24 -9.31 40.64
N LEU A 493 -53.02 -8.45 39.65
CA LEU A 493 -54.07 -7.60 39.06
C LEU A 493 -55.19 -8.43 38.43
N LEU A 494 -54.84 -9.47 37.66
CA LEU A 494 -55.80 -10.37 37.03
C LEU A 494 -56.64 -11.12 38.09
N HIS A 495 -55.99 -11.57 39.16
CA HIS A 495 -56.66 -12.24 40.27
C HIS A 495 -57.64 -11.30 40.98
N ALA A 496 -57.22 -10.08 41.32
CA ALA A 496 -58.09 -9.08 41.95
C ALA A 496 -59.30 -8.73 41.07
N THR A 497 -59.07 -8.55 39.76
CA THR A 497 -60.15 -8.29 38.79
C THR A 497 -61.12 -9.47 38.68
N SER A 498 -60.60 -10.70 38.66
CA SER A 498 -61.40 -11.93 38.65
C SER A 498 -62.24 -12.08 39.92
N SER A 499 -61.68 -11.78 41.10
CA SER A 499 -62.42 -11.82 42.38
C SER A 499 -63.57 -10.81 42.42
N ILE A 500 -63.39 -9.61 41.87
CA ILE A 500 -64.46 -8.61 41.74
C ILE A 500 -65.54 -9.11 40.78
N ALA A 501 -65.15 -9.70 39.63
CA ALA A 501 -66.08 -10.26 38.66
C ALA A 501 -66.91 -11.44 39.22
N GLN A 502 -66.37 -12.17 40.20
CA GLN A 502 -67.08 -13.24 40.93
C GLN A 502 -68.02 -12.72 42.02
N GLY A 503 -68.13 -11.40 42.21
CA GLY A 503 -69.05 -10.78 43.17
C GLY A 503 -68.49 -10.63 44.59
N ASN A 504 -67.20 -10.86 44.80
CA ASN A 504 -66.55 -10.67 46.10
C ASN A 504 -66.11 -9.20 46.30
N LEU A 505 -67.06 -8.35 46.64
CA LEU A 505 -66.89 -6.88 46.65
C LEU A 505 -66.35 -6.31 47.96
N ASP A 506 -66.19 -7.13 48.99
CA ASP A 506 -65.64 -6.71 50.29
C ASP A 506 -64.12 -6.86 50.38
N THR A 507 -63.46 -7.32 49.30
CA THR A 507 -62.01 -7.48 49.25
C THR A 507 -61.29 -6.13 49.14
N ALA A 508 -60.37 -5.85 50.07
CA ALA A 508 -59.54 -4.65 50.02
C ALA A 508 -58.43 -4.80 48.96
N LEU A 509 -58.46 -3.96 47.92
CA LEU A 509 -57.37 -3.82 46.94
C LEU A 509 -56.16 -3.12 47.57
N SER A 510 -55.40 -3.83 48.41
CA SER A 510 -54.18 -3.34 49.08
C SER A 510 -52.89 -3.74 48.36
N GLU A 511 -52.94 -4.66 47.41
CA GLU A 511 -51.76 -5.16 46.68
C GLU A 511 -51.11 -4.09 45.79
N ASP A 512 -49.78 -4.13 45.67
CA ASP A 512 -48.99 -3.31 44.73
C ASP A 512 -48.99 -3.96 43.34
N PHE A 513 -49.54 -3.25 42.34
CA PHE A 513 -49.58 -3.71 40.95
C PHE A 513 -48.46 -3.10 40.10
N GLY A 514 -47.52 -2.37 40.70
CA GLY A 514 -46.33 -1.77 40.07
C GLY A 514 -46.68 -0.82 38.92
N ILE A 515 -46.26 -1.15 37.70
CA ILE A 515 -46.54 -0.32 36.50
C ILE A 515 -48.04 -0.18 36.20
N PHE A 516 -48.87 -1.03 36.81
CA PHE A 516 -50.33 -1.02 36.65
C PHE A 516 -51.06 -0.36 37.83
N GLU A 517 -50.36 0.32 38.74
CA GLU A 517 -50.99 0.94 39.92
C GLU A 517 -52.06 1.99 39.55
N SER A 518 -51.94 2.63 38.39
CA SER A 518 -52.96 3.54 37.86
C SER A 518 -54.32 2.86 37.67
N TYR A 519 -54.35 1.57 37.31
CA TYR A 519 -55.58 0.78 37.15
C TYR A 519 -56.25 0.47 38.48
N LYS A 520 -55.51 0.42 39.60
CA LYS A 520 -56.06 0.15 40.93
C LYS A 520 -57.14 1.15 41.33
N SER A 521 -56.89 2.43 41.05
CA SER A 521 -57.84 3.52 41.33
C SER A 521 -59.15 3.35 40.57
N GLN A 522 -59.05 2.97 39.29
CA GLN A 522 -60.21 2.71 38.42
C GLN A 522 -60.95 1.46 38.85
N LEU A 523 -60.23 0.39 39.18
CA LEU A 523 -60.80 -0.88 39.64
C LEU A 523 -61.54 -0.71 40.98
N ARG A 524 -61.00 0.11 41.89
CA ARG A 524 -61.67 0.47 43.16
C ARG A 524 -62.97 1.23 42.92
N ARG A 525 -62.99 2.17 41.96
CA ARG A 525 -64.22 2.89 41.58
C ARG A 525 -65.27 1.95 40.99
N ILE A 526 -64.87 1.04 40.11
CA ILE A 526 -65.74 0.01 39.55
C ILE A 526 -66.31 -0.88 40.66
N GLN A 527 -65.47 -1.34 41.59
CA GLN A 527 -65.89 -2.14 42.74
C GLN A 527 -66.93 -1.39 43.60
N SER A 528 -66.71 -0.10 43.90
CA SER A 528 -67.65 0.70 44.70
C SER A 528 -68.97 0.97 43.99
N ASP A 529 -68.93 1.29 42.69
CA ASP A 529 -70.14 1.55 41.92
C ASP A 529 -70.95 0.26 41.72
N PHE A 530 -70.28 -0.87 41.48
CA PHE A 530 -70.92 -2.18 41.39
C PHE A 530 -71.52 -2.61 42.73
N LYS A 531 -70.82 -2.40 43.85
CA LYS A 531 -71.36 -2.66 45.20
C LYS A 531 -72.62 -1.84 45.47
N ARG A 532 -72.59 -0.55 45.17
CA ARG A 532 -73.76 0.33 45.31
C ARG A 532 -74.93 -0.12 44.45
N ALA A 533 -74.70 -0.47 43.18
CA ALA A 533 -75.75 -0.95 42.29
C ALA A 533 -76.38 -2.27 42.78
N VAL A 534 -75.56 -3.20 43.31
CA VAL A 534 -76.05 -4.45 43.90
C VAL A 534 -76.85 -4.17 45.18
N GLU A 535 -76.40 -3.29 46.06
CA GLU A 535 -77.13 -2.91 47.28
C GLU A 535 -78.46 -2.21 46.97
N GLU A 536 -78.49 -1.31 45.98
CA GLU A 536 -79.72 -0.65 45.53
C GLU A 536 -80.72 -1.66 44.94
N GLU A 537 -80.27 -2.61 44.13
CA GLU A 537 -81.14 -3.67 43.59
C GLU A 537 -81.67 -4.57 44.71
N VAL A 538 -80.81 -5.00 45.65
CA VAL A 538 -81.25 -5.79 46.82
C VAL A 538 -82.26 -5.00 47.66
N ARG A 539 -82.07 -3.70 47.86
CA ARG A 539 -83.02 -2.83 48.57
C ARG A 539 -84.34 -2.68 47.81
N SER A 540 -84.29 -2.52 46.49
CA SER A 540 -85.47 -2.45 45.61
C SER A 540 -86.27 -3.75 45.67
N GLN A 541 -85.61 -4.91 45.61
CA GLN A 541 -86.25 -6.22 45.75
C GLN A 541 -86.84 -6.42 47.16
N ARG A 542 -86.13 -6.03 48.22
CA ARG A 542 -86.66 -6.07 49.59
C ARG A 542 -87.88 -5.17 49.74
N MET A 543 -87.84 -3.93 49.23
CA MET A 543 -88.98 -3.00 49.28
C MET A 543 -90.19 -3.53 48.48
N LYS A 544 -89.97 -4.14 47.30
CA LYS A 544 -91.03 -4.83 46.55
C LYS A 544 -91.62 -5.99 47.37
N SER A 545 -90.78 -6.80 48.00
CA SER A 545 -91.22 -7.92 48.84
C SER A 545 -91.99 -7.45 50.08
N GLU A 546 -91.51 -6.41 50.76
CA GLU A 546 -92.17 -5.79 51.92
C GLU A 546 -93.48 -5.11 51.52
N LEU A 547 -93.54 -4.46 50.35
CA LEU A 547 -94.77 -3.89 49.81
C LEU A 547 -95.81 -4.97 49.49
N ILE A 548 -95.40 -6.07 48.83
CA ILE A 548 -96.27 -7.23 48.59
C ILE A 548 -96.76 -7.80 49.91
N THR A 549 -95.87 -7.95 50.89
CA THR A 549 -96.20 -8.49 52.22
C THR A 549 -97.16 -7.57 52.98
N ASN A 550 -96.94 -6.25 52.97
CA ASN A 550 -97.81 -5.26 53.62
C ASN A 550 -99.17 -5.15 52.93
N VAL A 551 -99.21 -5.11 51.59
CA VAL A 551 -100.46 -5.14 50.83
C VAL A 551 -101.21 -6.46 51.09
N SER A 552 -100.50 -7.59 51.17
CA SER A 552 -101.09 -8.88 51.52
C SER A 552 -101.61 -8.92 52.96
N HIS A 553 -100.97 -8.23 53.89
CA HIS A 553 -101.40 -8.13 55.29
C HIS A 553 -102.66 -7.27 55.41
N ASP A 554 -102.72 -6.12 54.72
CA ASP A 554 -103.86 -5.21 54.77
C ASP A 554 -105.10 -5.76 54.03
N LEU A 555 -104.90 -6.50 52.92
CA LEU A 555 -105.99 -7.24 52.24
C LEU A 555 -106.64 -8.31 53.13
N LYS A 556 -105.94 -8.78 54.17
CA LYS A 556 -106.43 -9.83 55.07
C LYS A 556 -107.28 -9.30 56.22
N THR A 557 -107.37 -7.98 56.44
CA THR A 557 -107.86 -7.41 57.72
C THR A 557 -109.31 -6.85 57.71
N PRO A 558 -110.02 -6.62 56.58
CA PRO A 558 -111.47 -6.48 56.61
C PRO A 558 -112.19 -7.49 55.69
N LEU A 559 -111.67 -8.72 55.59
CA LEU A 559 -112.34 -9.86 54.96
C LEU A 559 -112.85 -10.83 56.04
#